data_AF-A0A654LSV1-F1
#
_entry.id   AF-A0A654LSV1-F1
#
_cell.length_a   1.000
_cell.length_b   1.000
_cell.length_c   1.000
_cell.angle_alpha   90.00
_cell.angle_beta   90.00
_cell.angle_gamma   90.00
#
_symmetry.space_group_name_H-M   'P 1'
#
loop_
_entity.id
_entity.type
_entity.pdbx_description
1 polymer ?
#
loop_
_entity_poly.entity_id
_entity_poly.type
_entity_poly.pdbx_seq_one_letter_code
_entity_poly.pdbx_strand_id
1 'polypeptide(L)'
;MTLSHMIETSLGAIKFKFNSSISMLLIFGFVISFYTTASVIFFNDVRSFSNPSVPSVFAQEANKTKLVYHLSSDEPWRSTIAILDSQTMLKMGYNVTLMLSIEGVQIGVKNPHHYLGLEPLTKNVSDFINNGGNVVICEVCLKIAGYNNSDIIKGSIIGSPALMANLLNKTTVVDY
;
A
#
# COMPACT_ATOMS: atom_id res chain seq x y z
N MET A 1 10.13 28.65 39.26
CA MET A 1 10.43 29.73 38.30
C MET A 1 11.88 29.58 37.92
N THR A 2 12.10 29.39 36.63
CA THR A 2 13.22 28.67 36.01
C THR A 2 14.57 29.39 36.11
N LEU A 3 15.56 28.60 36.45
CA LEU A 3 16.99 28.85 36.50
C LEU A 3 17.54 28.89 35.06
N SER A 4 18.05 30.05 34.62
CA SER A 4 18.70 30.18 33.32
C SER A 4 20.22 30.15 33.50
N HIS A 5 20.81 28.97 33.40
CA HIS A 5 22.26 28.84 33.25
C HIS A 5 22.67 29.13 31.80
N MET A 6 23.59 30.06 31.65
CA MET A 6 24.35 30.36 30.44
C MET A 6 25.12 29.13 29.97
N ILE A 7 25.13 28.89 28.66
CA ILE A 7 26.15 28.08 28.01
C ILE A 7 26.91 29.01 27.06
N GLU A 8 28.16 29.22 27.43
CA GLU A 8 29.20 29.95 26.71
C GLU A 8 30.03 28.91 25.94
N THR A 9 30.13 29.05 24.62
CA THR A 9 31.12 28.30 23.83
C THR A 9 31.94 29.30 23.02
N SER A 10 33.18 29.48 23.47
CA SER A 10 34.19 30.34 22.86
C SER A 10 34.81 29.69 21.62
N LEU A 11 35.06 30.49 20.59
CA LEU A 11 36.16 30.23 19.67
C LEU A 11 36.89 31.56 19.40
N GLY A 12 38.15 31.64 19.84
CA GLY A 12 39.18 32.46 19.23
C GLY A 12 39.05 34.00 19.28
N ALA A 13 39.54 34.59 20.37
CA ALA A 13 40.31 35.84 20.41
C ALA A 13 39.79 37.10 19.66
N ILE A 14 38.70 37.73 20.14
CA ILE A 14 38.62 39.20 20.32
C ILE A 14 37.75 39.46 21.58
N LYS A 15 38.26 40.20 22.58
CA LYS A 15 37.43 40.71 23.67
C LYS A 15 36.62 41.91 23.19
N PHE A 16 35.34 41.72 22.88
CA PHE A 16 34.39 42.83 22.67
C PHE A 16 33.61 43.09 23.97
N LYS A 17 33.77 44.29 24.53
CA LYS A 17 32.95 44.79 25.63
C LYS A 17 31.64 45.31 25.03
N PHE A 18 30.57 44.53 25.10
CA PHE A 18 29.28 44.88 24.49
C PHE A 18 28.24 45.28 25.54
N ASN A 19 27.67 46.48 25.35
CA ASN A 19 26.60 47.04 26.18
C ASN A 19 25.25 46.45 25.73
N SER A 20 24.38 46.14 26.70
CA SER A 20 23.24 45.19 26.55
C SER A 20 22.18 45.58 25.52
N SER A 21 22.10 46.85 25.10
CA SER A 21 20.98 47.34 24.29
C SER A 21 21.21 47.36 22.77
N ILE A 22 22.41 47.04 22.26
CA ILE A 22 22.74 47.19 20.82
C ILE A 22 22.94 45.83 20.10
N SER A 23 22.98 44.71 20.82
CA SER A 23 23.23 43.38 20.23
C SER A 23 22.01 42.79 19.50
N MET A 24 20.79 43.14 19.96
CA MET A 24 19.56 42.50 19.47
C MET A 24 19.15 42.95 18.06
N LEU A 25 19.52 44.18 17.64
CA LEU A 25 19.14 44.74 16.34
C LEU A 25 20.03 44.28 15.18
N LEU A 26 21.32 44.04 15.42
CA LEU A 26 22.24 43.59 14.36
C LEU A 26 22.08 42.09 14.05
N ILE A 27 21.74 41.27 15.05
CA ILE A 27 21.47 39.84 14.85
C ILE A 27 20.13 39.63 14.12
N PHE A 28 19.09 40.40 14.44
CA PHE A 28 17.80 40.31 13.73
C PHE A 28 17.90 40.77 12.27
N GLY A 29 18.67 41.83 11.98
CA GLY A 29 18.86 42.33 10.61
C GLY A 29 19.58 41.33 9.69
N PHE A 30 20.60 40.65 10.21
CA PHE A 30 21.38 39.69 9.41
C PHE A 30 20.62 38.38 9.16
N VAL A 31 19.81 37.92 10.13
CA VAL A 31 19.03 36.68 10.00
C VAL A 31 17.85 36.87 9.02
N ILE A 32 17.19 38.03 9.01
CA ILE A 32 16.07 38.29 8.09
C ILE A 32 16.53 38.38 6.62
N SER A 33 17.73 38.92 6.34
CA SER A 33 18.26 39.01 4.97
C SER A 33 18.68 37.65 4.39
N PHE A 34 19.07 36.68 5.24
CA PHE A 34 19.38 35.31 4.80
C PHE A 34 18.12 34.46 4.63
N TYR A 35 17.09 34.64 5.47
CA TYR A 35 15.84 33.88 5.32
C TYR A 35 15.01 34.29 4.10
N THR A 36 15.06 35.57 3.72
CA THR A 36 14.28 36.06 2.56
C THR A 36 14.89 35.64 1.23
N THR A 37 16.22 35.51 1.12
CA THR A 37 16.86 35.01 -0.11
C THR A 37 16.79 33.48 -0.21
N ALA A 38 16.91 32.75 0.90
CA ALA A 38 16.73 31.29 0.92
C ALA A 38 15.29 30.85 0.61
N SER A 39 14.29 31.62 1.04
CA SER A 39 12.88 31.29 0.77
C SER A 39 12.47 31.54 -0.69
N VAL A 40 13.06 32.55 -1.36
CA VAL A 40 12.75 32.84 -2.78
C VAL A 40 13.40 31.82 -3.72
N ILE A 41 14.56 31.27 -3.36
CA ILE A 41 15.22 30.23 -4.16
C ILE A 41 14.50 28.88 -3.98
N PHE A 42 13.97 28.57 -2.79
CA PHE A 42 13.19 27.34 -2.58
C PHE A 42 11.75 27.39 -3.12
N PHE A 43 11.10 28.57 -3.21
CA PHE A 43 9.73 28.67 -3.73
C PHE A 43 9.65 28.75 -5.27
N ASN A 44 10.69 29.23 -5.94
CA ASN A 44 10.67 29.35 -7.40
C ASN A 44 10.97 28.03 -8.13
N ASP A 45 11.56 27.04 -7.46
CA ASP A 45 11.82 25.72 -8.06
C ASP A 45 10.59 24.79 -8.03
N VAL A 46 9.63 25.02 -7.12
CA VAL A 46 8.39 24.23 -7.02
C VAL A 46 7.40 24.57 -8.14
N ARG A 47 7.59 25.68 -8.87
CA ARG A 47 6.75 26.07 -10.01
C ARG A 47 7.27 25.57 -11.37
N SER A 48 8.46 24.95 -11.41
CA SER A 48 9.04 24.36 -12.63
C SER A 48 8.70 22.86 -12.80
N PHE A 49 7.70 22.37 -12.08
CA PHE A 49 6.98 21.13 -12.45
C PHE A 49 5.63 21.47 -13.09
N SER A 50 5.55 22.57 -13.83
CA SER A 50 4.46 22.78 -14.77
C SER A 50 4.60 21.79 -15.93
N ASN A 51 3.87 20.67 -15.81
CA ASN A 51 3.47 19.73 -16.86
C ASN A 51 4.55 19.35 -17.89
N PRO A 52 5.20 18.18 -17.75
CA PRO A 52 5.18 17.29 -18.89
C PRO A 52 3.73 16.80 -19.00
N SER A 53 2.99 17.32 -19.99
CA SER A 53 1.82 16.62 -20.53
C SER A 53 2.33 15.30 -21.11
N VAL A 54 2.66 14.34 -20.25
CA VAL A 54 2.75 12.95 -20.65
C VAL A 54 1.31 12.61 -20.99
N PRO A 55 0.97 12.36 -22.27
CA PRO A 55 -0.34 11.80 -22.55
C PRO A 55 -0.47 10.56 -21.68
N SER A 56 -1.52 10.46 -20.87
CA SER A 56 -1.82 9.24 -20.14
C SER A 56 -2.19 8.19 -21.18
N VAL A 57 -1.19 7.52 -21.76
CA VAL A 57 -1.34 6.47 -22.78
C VAL A 57 -2.16 5.28 -22.23
N PHE A 58 -2.42 5.25 -20.91
CA PHE A 58 -3.22 4.21 -20.25
C PHE A 58 -4.68 4.60 -19.98
N ALA A 59 -5.16 5.76 -20.44
CA ALA A 59 -6.57 6.10 -20.28
C ALA A 59 -7.41 5.47 -21.40
N GLN A 60 -7.87 4.25 -21.19
CA GLN A 60 -8.99 3.71 -21.96
C GLN A 60 -10.07 3.21 -20.99
N GLU A 61 -11.03 4.07 -20.66
CA GLU A 61 -12.30 3.61 -20.11
C GLU A 61 -13.23 3.25 -21.27
N ALA A 62 -13.23 1.96 -21.60
CA ALA A 62 -14.28 1.31 -22.33
C ALA A 62 -14.44 -0.10 -21.72
N ASN A 63 -15.44 -0.26 -20.84
CA ASN A 63 -15.80 -1.48 -20.14
C ASN A 63 -14.63 -2.12 -19.34
N LYS A 64 -14.53 -1.79 -18.04
CA LYS A 64 -13.47 -2.32 -17.15
C LYS A 64 -13.41 -3.85 -17.28
N THR A 65 -12.29 -4.34 -17.81
CA THR A 65 -12.08 -5.78 -18.02
C THR A 65 -12.11 -6.51 -16.68
N LYS A 66 -12.68 -7.72 -16.65
CA LYS A 66 -12.67 -8.55 -15.44
C LYS A 66 -11.23 -8.93 -15.10
N LEU A 67 -10.85 -8.72 -13.84
CA LEU A 67 -9.53 -9.04 -13.34
C LEU A 67 -9.58 -10.29 -12.48
N VAL A 68 -8.69 -11.23 -12.75
CA VAL A 68 -8.47 -12.41 -11.92
C VAL A 68 -7.10 -12.30 -11.29
N TYR A 69 -7.06 -12.21 -9.97
CA TYR A 69 -5.84 -12.35 -9.20
C TYR A 69 -5.68 -13.82 -8.86
N HIS A 70 -4.81 -14.52 -9.58
CA HIS A 70 -4.49 -15.90 -9.27
C HIS A 70 -3.43 -15.91 -8.17
N LEU A 71 -3.69 -16.62 -7.08
CA LEU A 71 -2.74 -16.83 -6.00
C LEU A 71 -2.55 -18.33 -5.80
N SER A 72 -1.34 -18.79 -6.09
CA SER A 72 -0.95 -20.20 -5.99
C SER A 72 -0.19 -20.54 -4.70
N SER A 73 0.36 -19.54 -4.01
CA SER A 73 1.21 -19.72 -2.84
C SER A 73 0.53 -19.22 -1.56
N ASP A 74 0.86 -19.83 -0.43
CA ASP A 74 0.47 -19.36 0.92
C ASP A 74 1.53 -18.50 1.59
N GLU A 75 2.63 -18.18 0.88
CA GLU A 75 3.71 -17.36 1.43
C GLU A 75 3.14 -15.99 1.86
N PRO A 76 3.34 -15.56 3.12
CA PRO A 76 2.63 -14.41 3.68
C PRO A 76 2.81 -13.10 2.91
N TRP A 77 4.01 -12.81 2.40
CA TRP A 77 4.28 -11.57 1.67
C TRP A 77 3.53 -11.54 0.34
N ARG A 78 3.70 -12.58 -0.47
CA ARG A 78 3.02 -12.74 -1.76
C ARG A 78 1.50 -12.71 -1.62
N SER A 79 0.97 -13.45 -0.64
CA SER A 79 -0.46 -13.47 -0.32
C SER A 79 -0.97 -12.08 0.08
N THR A 80 -0.21 -11.35 0.89
CA THR A 80 -0.55 -9.98 1.31
C THR A 80 -0.65 -9.06 0.11
N ILE A 81 0.33 -9.07 -0.80
CA ILE A 81 0.32 -8.19 -1.97
C ILE A 81 -0.83 -8.54 -2.92
N ALA A 82 -1.09 -9.82 -3.19
CA ALA A 82 -2.21 -10.24 -4.05
C ALA A 82 -3.56 -9.73 -3.52
N ILE A 83 -3.79 -9.82 -2.21
CA ILE A 83 -4.99 -9.31 -1.56
C ILE A 83 -5.06 -7.78 -1.64
N LEU A 84 -3.97 -7.06 -1.32
CA LEU A 84 -3.97 -5.60 -1.32
C LEU A 84 -4.21 -5.01 -2.71
N ASP A 85 -3.59 -5.61 -3.74
CA ASP A 85 -3.76 -5.18 -5.11
C ASP A 85 -5.18 -5.46 -5.61
N SER A 86 -5.72 -6.66 -5.34
CA SER A 86 -7.10 -7.00 -5.69
C SER A 86 -8.12 -6.07 -5.02
N GLN A 87 -7.91 -5.72 -3.74
CA GLN A 87 -8.73 -4.73 -3.03
C GLN A 87 -8.61 -3.33 -3.65
N THR A 88 -7.42 -2.93 -4.10
CA THR A 88 -7.20 -1.64 -4.76
C THR A 88 -7.93 -1.59 -6.09
N MET A 89 -7.85 -2.63 -6.92
CA MET A 89 -8.59 -2.71 -8.17
C MET A 89 -10.11 -2.72 -7.95
N LEU A 90 -10.57 -3.41 -6.91
CA LEU A 90 -11.99 -3.41 -6.54
C LEU A 90 -12.47 -2.00 -6.19
N LYS A 91 -11.69 -1.24 -5.39
CA LYS A 91 -11.98 0.18 -5.06
C LYS A 91 -11.95 1.08 -6.29
N MET A 92 -11.14 0.77 -7.29
CA MET A 92 -11.11 1.46 -8.58
C MET A 92 -12.31 1.08 -9.48
N GLY A 93 -13.20 0.20 -9.03
CA GLY A 93 -14.43 -0.18 -9.72
C GLY A 93 -14.27 -1.30 -10.76
N TYR A 94 -13.17 -2.05 -10.72
CA TYR A 94 -13.05 -3.28 -11.52
C TYR A 94 -13.88 -4.41 -10.91
N ASN A 95 -14.36 -5.33 -11.75
CA ASN A 95 -14.86 -6.62 -11.28
C ASN A 95 -13.67 -7.54 -11.03
N VAL A 96 -13.39 -7.80 -9.75
CA VAL A 96 -12.19 -8.54 -9.33
C VAL A 96 -12.58 -9.89 -8.74
N THR A 97 -11.87 -10.93 -9.17
CA THR A 97 -11.92 -12.26 -8.59
C THR A 97 -10.55 -12.64 -8.05
N LEU A 98 -10.47 -13.06 -6.79
CA LEU A 98 -9.31 -13.71 -6.20
C LEU A 98 -9.48 -15.23 -6.39
N MET A 99 -8.64 -15.82 -7.24
CA MET A 99 -8.63 -17.26 -7.54
C MET A 99 -7.52 -17.93 -6.72
N LEU A 100 -7.92 -18.79 -5.77
CA LEU A 100 -7.00 -19.49 -4.87
C LEU A 100 -6.75 -20.91 -5.36
N SER A 101 -5.48 -21.26 -5.56
CA SER A 101 -5.05 -22.59 -5.98
C SER A 101 -3.82 -23.06 -5.20
N ILE A 102 -3.43 -24.32 -5.41
CA ILE A 102 -2.28 -24.98 -4.78
C ILE A 102 -2.24 -24.72 -3.27
N GLU A 103 -1.28 -23.93 -2.77
CA GLU A 103 -1.12 -23.60 -1.34
C GLU A 103 -1.99 -22.39 -0.97
N GLY A 104 -2.24 -21.47 -1.90
CA GLY A 104 -3.09 -20.29 -1.69
C GLY A 104 -4.52 -20.60 -1.23
N VAL A 105 -4.99 -21.84 -1.38
CA VAL A 105 -6.27 -22.29 -0.79
C VAL A 105 -6.32 -22.15 0.73
N GLN A 106 -5.16 -22.13 1.41
CA GLN A 106 -5.04 -21.96 2.86
C GLN A 106 -5.65 -20.64 3.35
N ILE A 107 -5.49 -19.54 2.60
CA ILE A 107 -6.10 -18.26 2.99
C ILE A 107 -7.60 -18.19 2.65
N GLY A 108 -8.14 -19.20 1.98
CA GLY A 108 -9.55 -19.32 1.58
C GLY A 108 -10.41 -20.15 2.54
N VAL A 109 -9.83 -20.72 3.60
CA VAL A 109 -10.56 -21.53 4.59
C VAL A 109 -10.78 -20.79 5.92
N LYS A 110 -11.81 -21.21 6.66
CA LYS A 110 -12.17 -20.66 7.97
C LYS A 110 -11.05 -20.86 8.99
N ASN A 111 -10.42 -22.04 8.95
CA ASN A 111 -9.39 -22.46 9.88
C ASN A 111 -8.19 -23.00 9.08
N PRO A 112 -7.26 -22.12 8.66
CA PRO A 112 -6.04 -22.55 8.00
C PRO A 112 -5.20 -23.40 8.95
N HIS A 113 -4.22 -24.13 8.43
CA HIS A 113 -3.30 -24.84 9.30
C HIS A 113 -2.57 -23.85 10.22
N HIS A 114 -2.74 -24.04 11.54
CA HIS A 114 -2.31 -23.06 12.53
C HIS A 114 -0.81 -22.71 12.47
N TYR A 115 0.03 -23.69 12.12
CA TYR A 115 1.49 -23.48 12.02
C TYR A 115 1.89 -22.50 10.89
N LEU A 116 0.99 -22.20 9.95
CA LEU A 116 1.23 -21.23 8.87
C LEU A 116 0.98 -19.77 9.30
N GLY A 117 0.24 -19.53 10.39
CA GLY A 117 -0.04 -18.19 10.90
C GLY A 117 -0.84 -17.28 9.94
N LEU A 118 -1.75 -17.87 9.16
CA LEU A 118 -2.47 -17.20 8.06
C LEU A 118 -3.80 -16.55 8.50
N GLU A 119 -4.16 -16.61 9.78
CA GLU A 119 -5.40 -16.07 10.34
C GLU A 119 -5.63 -14.57 10.00
N PRO A 120 -4.60 -13.69 9.98
CA PRO A 120 -4.79 -12.32 9.51
C PRO A 120 -5.18 -12.23 8.01
N LEU A 121 -4.65 -13.13 7.18
CA LEU A 121 -4.91 -13.14 5.74
C LEU A 121 -6.31 -13.69 5.42
N THR A 122 -6.77 -14.71 6.14
CA THR A 122 -8.15 -15.21 5.99
C THR A 122 -9.18 -14.15 6.36
N LYS A 123 -8.88 -13.30 7.35
CA LYS A 123 -9.69 -12.12 7.66
C LYS A 123 -9.70 -11.14 6.48
N ASN A 124 -8.55 -10.82 5.89
CA ASN A 124 -8.48 -9.91 4.75
C ASN A 124 -9.24 -10.43 3.52
N VAL A 125 -9.25 -11.76 3.30
CA VAL A 125 -10.07 -12.40 2.26
C VAL A 125 -11.56 -12.23 2.56
N SER A 126 -11.98 -12.42 3.82
CA SER A 126 -13.37 -12.18 4.24
C SER A 126 -13.78 -10.73 4.03
N ASP A 127 -12.90 -9.77 4.35
CA ASP A 127 -13.14 -8.35 4.12
C ASP A 127 -13.22 -8.03 2.61
N PHE A 128 -12.40 -8.66 1.78
CA PHE A 128 -12.47 -8.52 0.32
C PHE A 128 -13.83 -8.99 -0.24
N ILE A 129 -14.36 -10.11 0.25
CA ILE A 129 -15.70 -10.59 -0.11
C ILE A 129 -16.77 -9.59 0.32
N ASN A 130 -16.71 -9.09 1.56
CA ASN A 130 -17.65 -8.11 2.09
C ASN A 130 -17.66 -6.80 1.30
N ASN A 131 -16.53 -6.44 0.70
CA ASN A 131 -16.39 -5.26 -0.16
C ASN A 131 -16.87 -5.49 -1.61
N GLY A 132 -17.40 -6.67 -1.94
CA GLY A 132 -17.95 -7.01 -3.25
C GLY A 132 -16.98 -7.76 -4.18
N GLY A 133 -15.83 -8.20 -3.67
CA GLY A 133 -14.91 -9.06 -4.40
C GLY A 133 -15.42 -10.51 -4.49
N ASN A 134 -15.04 -11.22 -5.55
CA ASN A 134 -15.37 -12.64 -5.70
C ASN A 134 -14.16 -13.49 -5.28
N VAL A 135 -14.37 -14.53 -4.49
CA VAL A 135 -13.29 -15.49 -4.15
C VAL A 135 -13.67 -16.85 -4.70
N VAL A 136 -12.79 -17.45 -5.50
CA VAL A 136 -13.00 -18.78 -6.05
C VAL A 136 -11.84 -19.69 -5.68
N ILE A 137 -12.15 -20.86 -5.14
CA ILE A 137 -11.17 -21.78 -4.56
C ILE A 137 -11.14 -23.06 -5.39
N CYS A 138 -9.97 -23.43 -5.90
CA CYS A 138 -9.80 -24.68 -6.63
C CYS A 138 -10.17 -25.89 -5.75
N GLU A 139 -11.18 -26.66 -6.16
CA GLU A 139 -11.70 -27.78 -5.37
C GLU A 139 -10.66 -28.88 -5.14
N VAL A 140 -9.87 -29.20 -6.17
CA VAL A 140 -8.86 -30.26 -6.10
C VAL A 140 -7.73 -29.86 -5.15
N CYS A 141 -7.24 -28.62 -5.25
CA CYS A 141 -6.19 -28.11 -4.36
C CYS A 141 -6.67 -28.06 -2.91
N LEU A 142 -7.92 -27.65 -2.67
CA LEU A 142 -8.53 -27.63 -1.34
C LEU A 142 -8.55 -29.03 -0.69
N LYS A 143 -8.94 -30.05 -1.46
CA LYS A 143 -8.94 -31.45 -1.00
C LYS A 143 -7.53 -31.99 -0.76
N ILE A 144 -6.57 -31.66 -1.63
CA ILE A 144 -5.15 -32.04 -1.44
C ILE A 144 -4.59 -31.40 -0.16
N ALA A 145 -4.98 -30.16 0.14
CA ALA A 145 -4.62 -29.47 1.37
C ALA A 145 -5.31 -30.02 2.63
N GLY A 146 -6.19 -31.02 2.50
CA GLY A 146 -6.83 -31.71 3.63
C GLY A 146 -8.17 -31.12 4.06
N TYR A 147 -8.77 -30.23 3.26
CA TYR A 147 -10.04 -29.57 3.58
C TYR A 147 -11.22 -30.12 2.78
N ASN A 148 -12.42 -29.88 3.30
CA ASN A 148 -13.69 -30.12 2.62
C ASN A 148 -14.30 -28.80 2.12
N ASN A 149 -15.25 -28.91 1.20
CA ASN A 149 -15.95 -27.73 0.66
C ASN A 149 -16.69 -26.91 1.74
N SER A 150 -17.03 -27.53 2.88
CA SER A 150 -17.64 -26.85 4.04
C SER A 150 -16.68 -25.95 4.81
N ASP A 151 -15.38 -26.12 4.63
CA ASP A 151 -14.35 -25.47 5.44
C ASP A 151 -13.97 -24.10 4.89
N ILE A 152 -14.43 -23.76 3.68
CA ILE A 152 -14.15 -22.47 3.03
C ILE A 152 -14.78 -21.28 3.75
N ILE A 153 -14.18 -20.10 3.61
CA ILE A 153 -14.74 -18.82 4.07
C ILE A 153 -16.11 -18.60 3.43
N LYS A 154 -17.09 -18.19 4.25
CA LYS A 154 -18.46 -17.91 3.80
C LYS A 154 -18.45 -16.84 2.69
N GLY A 155 -19.15 -17.11 1.59
CA GLY A 155 -19.19 -16.24 0.41
C GLY A 155 -18.16 -16.60 -0.66
N SER A 156 -17.21 -17.48 -0.36
CA SER A 156 -16.34 -18.09 -1.37
C SER A 156 -17.09 -19.10 -2.23
N ILE A 157 -16.59 -19.32 -3.45
CA ILE A 157 -17.16 -20.23 -4.44
C ILE A 157 -16.18 -21.38 -4.66
N ILE A 158 -16.68 -22.62 -4.70
CA ILE A 158 -15.88 -23.76 -5.10
C ILE A 158 -15.71 -23.76 -6.61
N GLY A 159 -14.46 -23.69 -7.05
CA GLY A 159 -14.06 -23.71 -8.45
C GLY A 159 -14.01 -25.12 -9.01
N SER A 160 -15.06 -25.53 -9.73
CA SER A 160 -15.01 -26.71 -10.59
C SER A 160 -14.16 -26.43 -11.84
N PRO A 161 -13.62 -27.45 -12.53
CA PRO A 161 -12.84 -27.24 -13.76
C PRO A 161 -13.56 -26.40 -14.82
N ALA A 162 -14.87 -26.60 -15.00
CA ALA A 162 -15.68 -25.83 -15.94
C ALA A 162 -15.84 -24.36 -15.50
N LEU A 163 -16.02 -24.11 -14.21
CA LEU A 163 -16.10 -22.75 -13.67
C LEU A 163 -14.76 -22.03 -13.82
N MET A 164 -13.64 -22.70 -13.53
CA MET A 164 -12.29 -22.17 -13.72
C MET A 164 -12.01 -21.83 -15.18
N ALA A 165 -12.35 -22.72 -16.11
CA ALA A 165 -12.19 -22.46 -17.54
C ALA A 165 -13.00 -21.23 -17.99
N ASN A 166 -14.22 -21.06 -17.48
CA ASN A 166 -15.04 -19.89 -17.77
C ASN A 166 -14.51 -18.61 -17.09
N LEU A 167 -14.02 -18.72 -15.86
CA LEU A 167 -13.45 -17.61 -15.11
C LEU A 167 -12.24 -17.01 -15.83
N LEU A 168 -11.39 -17.84 -16.43
CA LEU A 168 -10.18 -17.41 -17.13
C LEU A 168 -10.44 -16.98 -18.58
N ASN A 169 -11.62 -17.29 -19.13
CA ASN A 169 -11.97 -16.95 -20.49
C ASN A 169 -12.24 -15.44 -20.63
N LYS A 170 -11.48 -14.76 -21.49
CA LYS A 170 -11.59 -13.31 -21.75
C LYS A 170 -11.42 -12.44 -20.50
N THR A 171 -10.53 -12.84 -19.59
CA THR A 171 -10.15 -12.06 -18.41
C THR A 171 -8.67 -11.74 -18.43
N THR A 172 -8.29 -10.64 -17.79
CA THR A 172 -6.88 -10.36 -17.51
C THR A 172 -6.51 -11.06 -16.20
N VAL A 173 -5.47 -11.89 -16.26
CA VAL A 173 -4.97 -12.62 -15.09
C VAL A 173 -3.70 -11.97 -14.59
N VAL A 174 -3.66 -11.66 -13.29
CA VAL A 174 -2.47 -11.24 -12.56
C VAL A 174 -2.07 -12.42 -11.67
N ASP A 175 -0.88 -12.96 -11.89
CA ASP A 175 -0.40 -14.17 -11.24
C ASP A 175 0.50 -13.83 -10.05
N TYR A 176 0.22 -14.48 -8.93
CA TYR A 176 0.97 -14.44 -7.68
C TYR A 176 1.35 -15.87 -7.28
#